data_AF-A0A1L9WPU0-F1
#
_entry.id   AF-A0A1L9WPU0-F1
#
_cell.length_a   1.000
_cell.length_b   1.000
_cell.length_c   1.000
_cell.angle_alpha   90.00
_cell.angle_beta   90.00
_cell.angle_gamma   90.00
#
_symmetry.space_group_name_H-M   'P 1'
#
loop_
_entity.id
_entity.type
_entity.pdbx_description
1 polymer ?
#
loop_
_entity_poly.entity_id
_entity_poly.type
_entity_poly.pdbx_seq_one_letter_code
_entity_poly.pdbx_strand_id
1 'polypeptide(L)'
;MLRPYSRRPWTGFITGFFVLSTLLAAIIFLGIPSLQRLRLRIGVSLFDSGVLGLYPVHEYVSTDLVSPKLEQVAWDPRCSNDLIFLSARGNAVEQPGPMIFNAQGELMWKLPPTSERLDNFQVQEYRGETFLTYWHGVGENGHGRGSWIMMDSTYTPRIEVRAVGMAEGDMHEFRITPNNTALVIVYTTQPADLSDLGGPQHGYIHDCLFQEIDIATGELIFEWRMSEHVPLTSSYEALLGNGWSPAHPYDVFHMNSVDKDEAGNYLVSARHTHSITSIDGRTGAVLWTLGGALNEFADVSNGSATDFAWQHHARWQDSQTITLLDNGAKWFFDEPTASRGLVLELDVPNRIATVKATYQTPTEQATGALSQGSMQLLPDTGNVFIGWGHCAAFTEFAPDGEVLCDTHFGAGNWFQLGQVMSYRTTRGHWIGRPRTRPDAVVRGSSVYVSWNGATEVARWQVQRWDGGNMGPQMDFTPEQTVPRDGFETEIPLTGEAGTAVYFRVVALDAQGQVLGVSQVMGQQPQGWGEQFASRYLDPMSSEVETTLVLVGGCLSWCVFLLWRWLVNRRWQRRGYKPLSLEMSDRYSTDDSQEVLG
;
A
#
# COMPACT_ATOMS: atom_id res chain seq x y z
N MET A 1 -8.86 -4.95 80.86
CA MET A 1 -8.68 -5.45 79.48
C MET A 1 -8.08 -4.33 78.63
N LEU A 2 -7.26 -4.66 77.64
CA LEU A 2 -6.59 -3.68 76.77
C LEU A 2 -7.57 -3.10 75.73
N ARG A 3 -7.45 -1.81 75.41
CA ARG A 3 -8.13 -1.25 74.22
C ARG A 3 -7.46 -1.80 72.96
N PRO A 4 -8.21 -2.26 71.94
CA PRO A 4 -7.62 -2.61 70.66
C PRO A 4 -7.03 -1.36 70.00
N TYR A 5 -5.76 -1.45 69.60
CA TYR A 5 -5.06 -0.38 68.89
C TYR A 5 -5.67 -0.24 67.49
N SER A 6 -6.28 0.91 67.18
CA SER A 6 -6.89 1.12 65.86
C SER A 6 -5.79 1.12 64.79
N ARG A 7 -5.80 0.09 63.92
CA ARG A 7 -4.96 0.08 62.72
C ARG A 7 -5.39 1.26 61.85
N ARG A 8 -4.55 2.30 61.82
CA ARG A 8 -4.80 3.54 61.07
C ARG A 8 -5.02 3.23 59.58
N PRO A 9 -5.83 4.01 58.84
CA PRO A 9 -6.17 3.76 57.42
C PRO A 9 -5.00 3.88 56.43
N TRP A 10 -3.76 4.00 56.91
CA TRP A 10 -2.59 4.34 56.11
C TRP A 10 -2.18 3.24 55.13
N THR A 11 -2.51 1.97 55.39
CA THR A 11 -2.23 0.88 54.43
C THR A 11 -2.97 1.08 53.11
N GLY A 12 -4.25 1.48 53.15
CA GLY A 12 -5.01 1.77 51.93
C GLY A 12 -4.45 2.95 51.14
N PHE A 13 -4.02 4.01 51.83
CA PHE A 13 -3.35 5.16 51.21
C PHE A 13 -1.99 4.80 50.61
N ILE A 14 -1.17 3.99 51.31
CA ILE A 14 0.15 3.56 50.82
C ILE A 14 -0.01 2.66 49.59
N THR A 15 -0.91 1.67 49.62
CA THR A 15 -1.16 0.80 48.45
C THR A 15 -1.75 1.59 47.28
N GLY A 16 -2.71 2.50 47.53
CA GLY A 16 -3.28 3.36 46.48
C GLY A 16 -2.25 4.30 45.85
N PHE A 17 -1.38 4.91 46.68
CA PHE A 17 -0.27 5.74 46.20
C PHE A 17 0.74 4.91 45.40
N PHE A 18 1.10 3.70 45.87
CA PHE A 18 2.02 2.81 45.16
C PHE A 18 1.47 2.39 43.79
N VAL A 19 0.20 1.96 43.72
CA VAL A 19 -0.46 1.62 42.44
C VAL A 19 -0.51 2.83 41.50
N LEU A 20 -0.89 4.01 42.00
CA LEU A 20 -0.92 5.23 41.19
C LEU A 20 0.47 5.65 40.71
N SER A 21 1.51 5.55 41.55
CA SER A 21 2.89 5.87 41.18
C SER A 21 3.48 4.85 40.20
N THR A 22 3.12 3.56 40.32
CA THR A 22 3.54 2.52 39.37
C THR A 22 2.85 2.68 38.03
N LEU A 23 1.55 3.02 38.00
CA LEU A 23 0.84 3.36 36.76
C LEU A 23 1.41 4.61 36.10
N LEU A 24 1.68 5.67 36.88
CA LEU A 24 2.30 6.89 36.37
C LEU A 24 3.72 6.64 35.85
N ALA A 25 4.51 5.81 36.54
CA ALA A 25 5.83 5.38 36.08
C ALA A 25 5.74 4.54 34.79
N ALA A 26 4.78 3.62 34.67
CA ALA A 26 4.56 2.86 33.44
C ALA A 26 4.17 3.78 32.28
N ILE A 27 3.32 4.78 32.51
CA ILE A 27 2.97 5.80 31.51
C ILE A 27 4.20 6.63 31.12
N ILE A 28 5.01 7.10 32.09
CA ILE A 28 6.15 7.99 31.82
C ILE A 28 7.34 7.24 31.17
N PHE A 29 7.66 6.03 31.62
CA PHE A 29 8.86 5.30 31.18
C PHE A 29 8.61 4.26 30.07
N LEU A 30 7.35 3.87 29.81
CA LEU A 30 7.01 2.92 28.74
C LEU A 30 5.99 3.52 27.76
N GLY A 31 4.90 4.11 28.27
CA GLY A 31 3.81 4.65 27.45
C GLY A 31 4.23 5.83 26.56
N ILE A 32 4.72 6.92 27.17
CA ILE A 32 5.13 8.14 26.46
C ILE A 32 6.24 7.87 25.44
N PRO A 33 7.34 7.15 25.76
CA PRO A 33 8.36 6.80 24.77
C PRO A 33 7.82 5.97 23.60
N SER A 34 6.91 5.03 23.85
CA SER A 34 6.29 4.22 22.79
C SER A 34 5.39 5.07 21.87
N LEU A 35 4.63 6.01 22.44
CA LEU A 35 3.80 6.94 21.67
C LEU A 35 4.63 7.98 20.91
N GLN A 36 5.78 8.42 21.45
CA GLN A 36 6.71 9.32 20.75
C GLN A 36 7.32 8.66 19.51
N ARG A 37 7.59 7.35 19.55
CA ARG A 37 8.08 6.60 18.37
C ARG A 37 7.06 6.54 17.22
N LEU A 38 5.76 6.56 17.52
CA LEU A 38 4.72 6.67 16.47
C LEU A 38 4.72 8.01 15.72
N ARG A 39 5.44 9.03 16.20
CA ARG A 39 5.60 10.34 15.55
C ARG A 39 4.26 11.02 15.19
N LEU A 40 3.21 10.75 15.97
CA LEU A 40 1.85 11.23 15.75
C LEU A 40 1.81 12.77 15.70
N ARG A 41 1.52 13.33 14.53
CA ARG A 41 1.44 14.78 14.33
C ARG A 41 0.05 15.31 14.71
N ILE A 42 0.01 16.44 15.41
CA ILE A 42 -1.22 17.11 15.86
C ILE A 42 -1.61 18.17 14.83
N GLY A 43 -2.90 18.24 14.47
CA GLY A 43 -3.40 19.22 13.48
C GLY A 43 -3.32 18.76 12.03
N VAL A 44 -3.09 17.46 11.80
CA VAL A 44 -3.18 16.82 10.48
C VAL A 44 -4.64 16.63 10.01
N SER A 45 -4.85 16.18 8.77
CA SER A 45 -6.19 15.95 8.20
C SER A 45 -6.92 14.77 8.85
N LEU A 46 -8.23 14.64 8.58
CA LEU A 46 -9.04 13.49 9.04
C LEU A 46 -8.61 12.18 8.37
N PHE A 47 -8.07 12.26 7.16
CA PHE A 47 -7.41 11.15 6.47
C PHE A 47 -6.15 10.74 7.24
N ASP A 48 -5.26 11.70 7.47
CA ASP A 48 -3.92 11.48 8.01
C ASP A 48 -3.92 10.99 9.48
N SER A 49 -4.89 11.45 10.26
CA SER A 49 -5.14 10.99 11.64
C SER A 49 -5.73 9.58 11.74
N GLY A 50 -6.18 9.00 10.62
CA GLY A 50 -6.84 7.69 10.58
C GLY A 50 -8.30 7.69 11.01
N VAL A 51 -8.93 8.87 11.15
CA VAL A 51 -10.36 9.00 11.48
C VAL A 51 -11.25 8.48 10.36
N LEU A 52 -10.79 8.59 9.11
CA LEU A 52 -11.43 8.00 7.92
C LEU A 52 -11.02 6.52 7.69
N GLY A 53 -10.42 5.87 8.69
CA GLY A 53 -9.75 4.56 8.56
C GLY A 53 -8.28 4.68 8.19
N LEU A 54 -7.53 3.59 8.30
CA LEU A 54 -6.11 3.54 7.93
C LEU A 54 -5.89 3.47 6.40
N TYR A 55 -6.90 2.97 5.68
CA TYR A 55 -6.96 2.85 4.23
C TYR A 55 -8.30 3.43 3.73
N PRO A 56 -8.45 4.76 3.65
CA PRO A 56 -9.71 5.35 3.18
C PRO A 56 -9.94 5.03 1.70
N VAL A 57 -11.14 4.54 1.34
CA VAL A 57 -11.43 4.02 -0.01
C VAL A 57 -12.47 4.84 -0.77
N HIS A 58 -12.44 4.70 -2.09
CA HIS A 58 -13.47 5.13 -3.04
C HIS A 58 -14.21 3.88 -3.56
N GLU A 59 -15.54 3.93 -3.51
CA GLU A 59 -16.46 2.89 -4.00
C GLU A 59 -17.18 3.43 -5.24
N TYR A 60 -17.47 2.57 -6.23
CA TYR A 60 -18.10 2.95 -7.50
C TYR A 60 -19.53 2.41 -7.58
N VAL A 61 -20.42 3.07 -8.33
CA VAL A 61 -21.83 2.67 -8.52
C VAL A 61 -22.00 1.66 -9.68
N SER A 62 -21.09 1.69 -10.66
CA SER A 62 -21.12 0.83 -11.85
C SER A 62 -20.41 -0.52 -11.68
N THR A 63 -19.58 -0.69 -10.65
CA THR A 63 -18.72 -1.88 -10.49
C THR A 63 -18.32 -2.12 -9.02
N ASP A 64 -18.16 -3.39 -8.62
CA ASP A 64 -17.79 -3.81 -7.25
C ASP A 64 -16.28 -3.58 -6.90
N LEU A 65 -15.54 -2.91 -7.78
CA LEU A 65 -14.15 -2.54 -7.53
C LEU A 65 -14.07 -1.42 -6.47
N VAL A 66 -13.06 -1.50 -5.62
CA VAL A 66 -12.77 -0.49 -4.61
C VAL A 66 -11.31 -0.03 -4.75
N SER A 67 -11.07 1.28 -4.74
CA SER A 67 -9.73 1.88 -4.83
C SER A 67 -9.39 2.68 -3.57
N PRO A 68 -8.11 2.89 -3.23
CA PRO A 68 -7.75 3.88 -2.22
C PRO A 68 -8.14 5.29 -2.70
N LYS A 69 -8.61 6.13 -1.78
CA LYS A 69 -8.54 7.58 -1.94
C LYS A 69 -7.08 7.98 -1.78
N LEU A 70 -6.57 8.76 -2.73
CA LEU A 70 -5.24 9.35 -2.62
C LEU A 70 -5.37 10.74 -1.96
N GLU A 71 -4.65 10.98 -0.88
CA GLU A 71 -4.45 12.32 -0.31
C GLU A 71 -3.24 12.93 -1.01
N GLN A 72 -3.44 14.02 -1.77
CA GLN A 72 -2.40 14.73 -2.50
C GLN A 72 -1.96 15.97 -1.69
N VAL A 73 -0.78 15.89 -1.10
CA VAL A 73 -0.22 16.91 -0.19
C VAL A 73 0.42 18.06 -0.97
N ALA A 74 1.02 17.75 -2.12
CA ALA A 74 1.62 18.72 -3.03
C ALA A 74 1.34 18.32 -4.50
N TRP A 75 1.21 19.33 -5.37
CA TRP A 75 1.06 19.18 -6.81
C TRP A 75 1.67 20.37 -7.56
N ASP A 76 2.44 20.10 -8.60
CA ASP A 76 3.03 21.10 -9.51
C ASP A 76 2.85 20.64 -10.97
N PRO A 77 2.51 21.53 -11.92
CA PRO A 77 2.41 21.18 -13.35
C PRO A 77 3.69 20.61 -14.01
N ARG A 78 4.84 20.65 -13.32
CA ARG A 78 6.11 20.01 -13.74
C ARG A 78 6.16 18.50 -13.47
N CYS A 79 5.25 17.92 -12.69
CA CYS A 79 5.19 16.48 -12.48
C CYS A 79 4.81 15.73 -13.77
N SER A 80 5.30 14.51 -13.94
CA SER A 80 4.95 13.70 -15.12
C SER A 80 3.45 13.40 -15.18
N ASN A 81 2.91 13.35 -16.40
CA ASN A 81 1.57 12.87 -16.70
C ASN A 81 1.51 11.35 -16.96
N ASP A 82 2.64 10.64 -16.78
CA ASP A 82 2.71 9.18 -16.79
C ASP A 82 1.72 8.55 -15.82
N LEU A 83 1.37 7.29 -16.09
CA LEU A 83 0.54 6.49 -15.20
C LEU A 83 1.40 5.98 -14.02
N ILE A 84 0.75 5.80 -12.86
CA ILE A 84 1.37 5.38 -11.60
C ILE A 84 0.94 3.93 -11.32
N PHE A 85 1.92 3.05 -11.11
CA PHE A 85 1.74 1.61 -10.92
C PHE A 85 2.11 1.22 -9.48
N LEU A 86 1.20 0.56 -8.77
CA LEU A 86 1.43 0.04 -7.41
C LEU A 86 0.63 -1.23 -7.14
N SER A 87 1.04 -2.02 -6.13
CA SER A 87 0.26 -3.13 -5.56
C SER A 87 -0.04 -2.83 -4.10
N ALA A 88 -1.19 -2.20 -3.82
CA ALA A 88 -1.56 -1.90 -2.44
C ALA A 88 -1.89 -3.19 -1.67
N ARG A 89 -1.34 -3.33 -0.46
CA ARG A 89 -1.57 -4.46 0.44
C ARG A 89 -1.28 -4.10 1.90
N GLY A 90 -1.66 -4.99 2.80
CA GLY A 90 -1.52 -4.84 4.25
C GLY A 90 -2.82 -5.20 4.97
N ASN A 91 -2.78 -5.32 6.30
CA ASN A 91 -3.92 -5.81 7.08
C ASN A 91 -5.16 -4.89 7.03
N ALA A 92 -5.01 -3.63 6.63
CA ALA A 92 -6.12 -2.68 6.45
C ALA A 92 -6.59 -2.58 4.98
N VAL A 93 -6.02 -3.37 4.06
CA VAL A 93 -6.35 -3.34 2.63
C VAL A 93 -7.25 -4.54 2.28
N GLU A 94 -8.57 -4.31 2.25
CA GLU A 94 -9.57 -5.36 2.01
C GLU A 94 -9.53 -5.95 0.59
N GLN A 95 -9.27 -5.11 -0.41
CA GLN A 95 -9.08 -5.50 -1.81
C GLN A 95 -7.62 -5.24 -2.24
N PRO A 96 -6.65 -6.11 -1.87
CA PRO A 96 -5.26 -5.92 -2.23
C PRO A 96 -5.00 -6.24 -3.72
N GLY A 97 -3.92 -5.67 -4.27
CA GLY A 97 -3.40 -6.06 -5.59
C GLY A 97 -3.04 -4.88 -6.52
N PRO A 98 -2.63 -5.20 -7.77
CA PRO A 98 -2.22 -4.25 -8.80
C PRO A 98 -3.27 -3.19 -9.14
N MET A 99 -2.85 -1.93 -9.14
CA MET A 99 -3.64 -0.76 -9.52
C MET A 99 -2.82 0.23 -10.33
N ILE A 100 -3.44 0.79 -11.36
CA ILE A 100 -2.91 1.90 -12.18
C ILE A 100 -3.74 3.14 -11.88
N PHE A 101 -3.08 4.25 -11.59
CA PHE A 101 -3.68 5.59 -11.48
C PHE A 101 -3.14 6.51 -12.57
N ASN A 102 -3.87 7.58 -12.91
CA ASN A 102 -3.26 8.71 -13.60
C ASN A 102 -2.49 9.62 -12.63
N ALA A 103 -1.79 10.61 -13.13
CA ALA A 103 -1.00 11.53 -12.30
C ALA A 103 -1.86 12.33 -11.30
N GLN A 104 -3.14 12.53 -11.58
CA GLN A 104 -4.12 13.20 -10.72
C GLN A 104 -4.69 12.27 -9.63
N GLY A 105 -4.28 11.00 -9.59
CA GLY A 105 -4.71 10.03 -8.58
C GLY A 105 -6.05 9.36 -8.85
N GLU A 106 -6.61 9.52 -10.06
CA GLU A 106 -7.82 8.82 -10.47
C GLU A 106 -7.48 7.40 -10.90
N LEU A 107 -8.32 6.42 -10.53
CA LEU A 107 -8.13 5.04 -10.96
C LEU A 107 -8.23 4.94 -12.49
N MET A 108 -7.30 4.20 -13.09
CA MET A 108 -7.32 3.85 -14.51
C MET A 108 -7.54 2.35 -14.71
N TRP A 109 -6.96 1.51 -13.83
CA TRP A 109 -7.18 0.07 -13.81
C TRP A 109 -6.99 -0.52 -12.41
N LYS A 110 -7.72 -1.58 -12.10
CA LYS A 110 -7.46 -2.47 -10.97
C LYS A 110 -7.58 -3.94 -11.39
N LEU A 111 -6.66 -4.79 -10.96
CA LEU A 111 -6.89 -6.24 -11.01
C LEU A 111 -7.92 -6.62 -9.93
N PRO A 112 -9.00 -7.36 -10.25
CA PRO A 112 -9.93 -7.86 -9.24
C PRO A 112 -9.22 -8.69 -8.16
N PRO A 113 -9.67 -8.68 -6.89
CA PRO A 113 -8.98 -9.33 -5.79
C PRO A 113 -8.75 -10.84 -5.99
N THR A 114 -7.54 -11.29 -5.68
CA THR A 114 -7.11 -12.69 -5.74
C THR A 114 -6.90 -13.28 -4.35
N SER A 115 -6.93 -14.61 -4.23
CA SER A 115 -6.49 -15.32 -3.02
C SER A 115 -4.96 -15.36 -2.86
N GLU A 116 -4.22 -15.15 -3.94
CA GLU A 116 -2.76 -15.07 -3.96
C GLU A 116 -2.29 -13.65 -3.66
N ARG A 117 -1.09 -13.55 -3.07
CA ARG A 117 -0.41 -12.26 -2.84
C ARG A 117 0.18 -11.79 -4.17
N LEU A 118 0.02 -10.49 -4.46
CA LEU A 118 0.48 -9.85 -5.69
C LEU A 118 1.41 -8.68 -5.35
N ASP A 119 2.59 -8.64 -5.98
CA ASP A 119 3.63 -7.64 -5.77
C ASP A 119 4.43 -7.39 -7.07
N ASN A 120 5.44 -6.51 -7.03
CA ASN A 120 6.31 -6.18 -8.17
C ASN A 120 5.55 -5.74 -9.44
N PHE A 121 4.44 -5.00 -9.26
CA PHE A 121 3.64 -4.49 -10.37
C PHE A 121 4.30 -3.26 -11.00
N GLN A 122 4.66 -3.40 -12.28
CA GLN A 122 5.29 -2.36 -13.09
C GLN A 122 5.05 -2.61 -14.58
N VAL A 123 5.32 -1.61 -15.42
CA VAL A 123 5.29 -1.72 -16.88
C VAL A 123 6.71 -1.97 -17.42
N GLN A 124 6.86 -2.90 -18.37
CA GLN A 124 8.15 -3.26 -18.99
C GLN A 124 7.99 -3.55 -20.49
N GLU A 125 9.07 -3.39 -21.25
CA GLU A 125 9.10 -3.79 -22.67
C GLU A 125 9.67 -5.20 -22.84
N TYR A 126 9.12 -5.95 -23.79
CA TYR A 126 9.64 -7.22 -24.28
C TYR A 126 9.43 -7.31 -25.79
N ARG A 127 10.52 -7.43 -26.55
CA ARG A 127 10.56 -7.56 -28.01
C ARG A 127 9.87 -6.43 -28.78
N GLY A 128 9.89 -5.20 -28.24
CA GLY A 128 9.20 -4.04 -28.80
C GLY A 128 7.70 -3.95 -28.47
N GLU A 129 7.18 -4.87 -27.66
CA GLU A 129 5.81 -4.82 -27.12
C GLU A 129 5.84 -4.47 -25.62
N THR A 130 4.93 -3.60 -25.19
CA THR A 130 4.79 -3.21 -23.78
C THR A 130 3.90 -4.20 -23.03
N PHE A 131 4.33 -4.64 -21.85
CA PHE A 131 3.59 -5.54 -20.95
C PHE A 131 3.45 -4.93 -19.57
N LEU A 132 2.31 -5.19 -18.93
CA LEU A 132 2.20 -5.13 -17.48
C LEU A 132 2.80 -6.40 -16.89
N THR A 133 3.64 -6.25 -15.87
CA THR A 133 4.32 -7.37 -15.21
C THR A 133 4.02 -7.35 -13.72
N TYR A 134 3.66 -8.49 -13.13
CA TYR A 134 3.52 -8.64 -11.67
C TYR A 134 3.94 -10.03 -11.20
N TRP A 135 4.44 -10.10 -9.97
CA TRP A 135 4.65 -11.35 -9.23
C TRP A 135 3.32 -11.81 -8.60
N HIS A 136 3.08 -13.12 -8.56
CA HIS A 136 1.98 -13.74 -7.83
C HIS A 136 2.46 -14.99 -7.08
N GLY A 137 1.93 -15.22 -5.88
CA GLY A 137 2.23 -16.42 -5.08
C GLY A 137 1.93 -16.29 -3.59
N VAL A 138 2.76 -16.94 -2.76
CA VAL A 138 2.68 -16.93 -1.30
C VAL A 138 3.86 -16.17 -0.71
N GLY A 139 3.61 -15.31 0.28
CA GLY A 139 4.64 -14.58 1.01
C GLY A 139 4.99 -15.24 2.34
N GLU A 140 6.27 -15.51 2.58
CA GLU A 140 6.80 -16.20 3.77
C GLU A 140 7.92 -15.35 4.40
N ASN A 141 7.68 -14.82 5.60
CA ASN A 141 8.64 -14.06 6.44
C ASN A 141 9.39 -12.86 5.81
N GLY A 142 8.96 -12.41 4.62
CA GLY A 142 9.60 -11.33 3.87
C GLY A 142 9.87 -11.72 2.41
N HIS A 143 10.08 -13.01 2.16
CA HIS A 143 10.35 -13.61 0.85
C HIS A 143 9.05 -14.10 0.18
N GLY A 144 9.13 -14.38 -1.12
CA GLY A 144 8.05 -14.92 -1.93
C GLY A 144 8.36 -16.31 -2.45
N ARG A 145 7.30 -17.10 -2.66
CA ARG A 145 7.31 -18.33 -3.48
C ARG A 145 6.18 -18.24 -4.50
N GLY A 146 6.54 -18.12 -5.78
CA GLY A 146 5.59 -17.87 -6.85
C GLY A 146 6.22 -17.78 -8.24
N SER A 147 5.60 -16.96 -9.10
CA SER A 147 5.97 -16.75 -10.50
C SER A 147 5.56 -15.34 -10.96
N TRP A 148 5.90 -14.95 -12.19
CA TRP A 148 5.58 -13.63 -12.74
C TRP A 148 4.74 -13.72 -14.00
N ILE A 149 3.66 -12.94 -14.04
CA ILE A 149 2.76 -12.84 -15.20
C ILE A 149 3.13 -11.61 -16.02
N MET A 150 3.26 -11.79 -17.32
CA MET A 150 3.29 -10.72 -18.32
C MET A 150 1.92 -10.64 -19.02
N MET A 151 1.31 -9.46 -18.99
CA MET A 151 -0.06 -9.20 -19.42
C MET A 151 -0.08 -8.13 -20.52
N ASP A 152 -0.84 -8.37 -21.60
CA ASP A 152 -0.90 -7.47 -22.76
C ASP A 152 -1.81 -6.25 -22.54
N SER A 153 -1.80 -5.33 -23.52
CA SER A 153 -2.69 -4.15 -23.56
C SER A 153 -4.18 -4.48 -23.42
N THR A 154 -4.60 -5.72 -23.67
CA THR A 154 -5.98 -6.17 -23.54
C THR A 154 -6.29 -6.78 -22.17
N TYR A 155 -5.36 -6.66 -21.21
CA TYR A 155 -5.37 -7.26 -19.88
C TYR A 155 -5.46 -8.78 -19.88
N THR A 156 -4.93 -9.42 -20.93
CA THR A 156 -4.85 -10.87 -21.05
C THR A 156 -3.46 -11.35 -20.64
N PRO A 157 -3.30 -12.26 -19.64
CA PRO A 157 -2.03 -12.94 -19.37
C PRO A 157 -1.50 -13.66 -20.61
N ARG A 158 -0.25 -13.42 -21.00
CA ARG A 158 0.37 -13.98 -22.22
C ARG A 158 1.57 -14.87 -21.95
N ILE A 159 2.40 -14.52 -20.97
CA ILE A 159 3.59 -15.27 -20.59
C ILE A 159 3.57 -15.40 -19.07
N GLU A 160 3.93 -16.58 -18.58
CA GLU A 160 4.24 -16.82 -17.18
C GLU A 160 5.73 -17.17 -17.11
N VAL A 161 6.53 -16.37 -16.42
CA VAL A 161 7.94 -16.66 -16.16
C VAL A 161 8.05 -17.34 -14.80
N ARG A 162 8.88 -18.38 -14.74
CA ARG A 162 9.15 -19.19 -13.55
C ARG A 162 10.65 -19.28 -13.35
N ALA A 163 11.09 -19.35 -12.09
CA ALA A 163 12.47 -19.70 -11.77
C ALA A 163 12.82 -21.10 -12.31
N VAL A 164 14.08 -21.31 -12.68
CA VAL A 164 14.57 -22.60 -13.21
C VAL A 164 15.06 -23.48 -12.06
N GLY A 165 14.64 -24.75 -12.04
CA GLY A 165 15.08 -25.73 -11.05
C GLY A 165 13.99 -26.13 -10.08
N MET A 166 14.35 -26.28 -8.80
CA MET A 166 13.48 -26.81 -7.73
C MET A 166 12.90 -25.74 -6.79
N ALA A 167 13.29 -24.48 -6.97
CA ALA A 167 12.88 -23.35 -6.13
C ALA A 167 11.94 -22.42 -6.90
N GLU A 168 11.11 -21.67 -6.18
CA GLU A 168 10.08 -20.80 -6.75
C GLU A 168 10.57 -19.35 -6.81
N GLY A 169 9.96 -18.55 -7.67
CA GLY A 169 10.31 -17.15 -7.86
C GLY A 169 9.93 -16.28 -6.67
N ASP A 170 10.85 -15.43 -6.22
CA ASP A 170 10.64 -14.53 -5.10
C ASP A 170 10.08 -13.16 -5.54
N MET A 171 9.39 -12.46 -4.63
CA MET A 171 8.69 -11.22 -4.98
C MET A 171 9.62 -10.04 -5.34
N HIS A 172 10.89 -10.06 -4.94
CA HIS A 172 11.71 -8.85 -4.85
C HIS A 172 12.12 -8.31 -6.23
N GLU A 173 12.34 -9.16 -7.25
CA GLU A 173 12.77 -8.72 -8.57
C GLU A 173 12.14 -9.49 -9.74
N PHE A 174 11.74 -8.73 -10.76
CA PHE A 174 11.49 -9.22 -12.12
C PHE A 174 11.83 -8.12 -13.12
N ARG A 175 13.05 -8.15 -13.65
CA ARG A 175 13.59 -7.12 -14.54
C ARG A 175 13.85 -7.71 -15.92
N ILE A 176 13.11 -7.26 -16.93
CA ILE A 176 13.36 -7.62 -18.32
C ILE A 176 14.55 -6.80 -18.83
N THR A 177 15.58 -7.46 -19.36
CA THR A 177 16.79 -6.81 -19.91
C THR A 177 16.56 -6.34 -21.35
N PRO A 178 17.40 -5.43 -21.88
CA PRO A 178 17.40 -5.09 -23.31
C PRO A 178 17.61 -6.29 -24.25
N ASN A 179 18.18 -7.39 -23.75
CA ASN A 179 18.37 -8.64 -24.50
C ASN A 179 17.12 -9.53 -24.51
N ASN A 180 16.02 -9.12 -23.89
CA ASN A 180 14.75 -9.86 -23.79
C ASN A 180 14.84 -11.10 -22.89
N THR A 181 15.73 -11.07 -21.91
CA THR A 181 15.88 -12.04 -20.83
C THR A 181 15.25 -11.48 -19.54
N ALA A 182 14.86 -12.34 -18.60
CA ALA A 182 14.38 -11.93 -17.27
C ALA A 182 15.47 -12.14 -16.22
N LEU A 183 15.77 -11.10 -15.44
CA LEU A 183 16.50 -11.21 -14.16
C LEU A 183 15.49 -11.42 -13.05
N VAL A 184 15.70 -12.47 -12.25
CA VAL A 184 14.81 -12.86 -11.16
C VAL A 184 15.59 -13.26 -9.91
N ILE A 185 15.01 -12.99 -8.73
CA ILE A 185 15.53 -13.46 -7.44
C ILE A 185 14.84 -14.76 -7.02
N VAL A 186 15.60 -15.64 -6.37
CA VAL A 186 15.16 -16.93 -5.84
C VAL A 186 15.82 -17.14 -4.47
N TYR A 187 15.10 -17.73 -3.52
CA TYR A 187 15.64 -18.09 -2.20
C TYR A 187 15.65 -19.61 -2.01
N THR A 188 16.69 -20.12 -1.34
CA THR A 188 16.88 -21.55 -1.06
C THR A 188 17.40 -21.76 0.35
N THR A 189 16.81 -22.71 1.09
CA THR A 189 17.37 -23.11 2.40
C THR A 189 18.58 -24.02 2.20
N GLN A 190 19.76 -23.57 2.63
CA GLN A 190 21.03 -24.32 2.53
C GLN A 190 21.61 -24.62 3.92
N PRO A 191 22.31 -25.75 4.12
CA PRO A 191 23.06 -26.00 5.35
C PRO A 191 24.33 -25.13 5.40
N ALA A 192 24.67 -24.61 6.58
CA ALA A 192 25.85 -23.76 6.78
C ALA A 192 26.44 -23.90 8.20
N ASP A 193 27.73 -23.58 8.35
CA ASP A 193 28.34 -23.37 9.66
C ASP A 193 28.11 -21.92 10.10
N LEU A 194 27.40 -21.73 11.21
CA LEU A 194 27.07 -20.41 11.77
C LEU A 194 27.90 -20.09 13.02
N SER A 195 28.94 -20.87 13.33
CA SER A 195 29.73 -20.72 14.56
C SER A 195 30.36 -19.34 14.71
N ASP A 196 30.89 -18.76 13.61
CA ASP A 196 31.52 -17.43 13.60
C ASP A 196 30.50 -16.28 13.82
N LEU A 197 29.20 -16.54 13.63
CA LEU A 197 28.10 -15.64 13.95
C LEU A 197 27.54 -15.87 15.37
N GLY A 198 28.11 -16.81 16.14
CA GLY A 198 27.57 -17.26 17.44
C GLY A 198 26.37 -18.21 17.33
N GLY A 199 26.13 -18.77 16.14
CA GLY A 199 25.07 -19.73 15.85
C GLY A 199 25.52 -21.20 15.90
N PRO A 200 24.70 -22.14 15.40
CA PRO A 200 25.02 -23.56 15.37
C PRO A 200 26.03 -23.93 14.27
N GLN A 201 26.96 -24.84 14.59
CA GLN A 201 27.92 -25.39 13.63
C GLN A 201 27.26 -26.18 12.49
N HIS A 202 26.05 -26.70 12.71
CA HIS A 202 25.25 -27.41 11.72
C HIS A 202 23.91 -26.68 11.56
N GLY A 203 24.02 -25.45 11.09
CA GLY A 203 22.90 -24.53 10.90
C GLY A 203 22.34 -24.55 9.48
N TYR A 204 21.41 -23.63 9.25
CA TYR A 204 20.72 -23.42 7.97
C TYR A 204 20.62 -21.93 7.66
N ILE A 205 20.91 -21.55 6.42
CA ILE A 205 20.74 -20.19 5.90
C ILE A 205 19.61 -20.14 4.88
N HIS A 206 18.94 -18.99 4.79
CA HIS A 206 18.03 -18.66 3.70
C HIS A 206 18.88 -17.92 2.68
N ASP A 207 19.48 -18.69 1.78
CA ASP A 207 20.47 -18.23 0.83
C ASP A 207 19.78 -17.74 -0.44
N CYS A 208 20.20 -16.57 -0.92
CA CYS A 208 19.63 -15.93 -2.09
C CYS A 208 20.55 -16.06 -3.30
N LEU A 209 19.91 -16.26 -4.44
CA LEU A 209 20.53 -16.32 -5.75
C LEU A 209 19.70 -15.49 -6.72
N PHE A 210 20.31 -15.11 -7.84
CA PHE A 210 19.55 -14.62 -8.98
C PHE A 210 19.80 -15.48 -10.21
N GLN A 211 18.83 -15.46 -11.12
CA GLN A 211 18.89 -16.15 -12.41
C GLN A 211 18.65 -15.13 -13.53
N GLU A 212 19.38 -15.29 -14.65
CA GLU A 212 18.97 -14.75 -15.94
C GLU A 212 18.35 -15.89 -16.77
N ILE A 213 17.15 -15.66 -17.30
CA ILE A 213 16.33 -16.67 -18.00
C ILE A 213 15.91 -16.13 -19.37
N ASP A 214 15.99 -16.93 -20.43
CA ASP A 214 15.35 -16.59 -21.71
C ASP A 214 13.82 -16.69 -21.58
N ILE A 215 13.12 -15.59 -21.81
CA ILE A 215 11.65 -15.49 -21.61
C ILE A 215 10.86 -16.34 -22.64
N ALA A 216 11.45 -16.70 -23.78
CA ALA A 216 10.79 -17.48 -24.83
C ALA A 216 11.08 -18.99 -24.77
N THR A 217 12.25 -19.41 -24.29
CA THR A 217 12.59 -20.84 -24.15
C THR A 217 12.46 -21.36 -22.71
N GLY A 218 12.53 -20.48 -21.71
CA GLY A 218 12.60 -20.86 -20.29
C GLY A 218 13.96 -21.41 -19.87
N GLU A 219 14.99 -21.26 -20.70
CA GLU A 219 16.34 -21.74 -20.42
C GLU A 219 17.10 -20.80 -19.48
N LEU A 220 17.83 -21.39 -18.53
CA LEU A 220 18.73 -20.68 -17.63
C LEU A 220 19.98 -20.24 -18.40
N ILE A 221 20.22 -18.94 -18.47
CA ILE A 221 21.40 -18.33 -19.09
C ILE A 221 22.53 -18.19 -18.07
N PHE A 222 22.19 -17.77 -16.84
CA PHE A 222 23.14 -17.51 -15.77
C PHE A 222 22.48 -17.73 -14.40
N GLU A 223 23.21 -18.26 -13.42
CA GLU A 223 22.82 -18.31 -12.01
C GLU A 223 24.01 -17.85 -11.17
N TRP A 224 23.75 -17.09 -10.09
CA TRP A 224 24.77 -16.66 -9.14
C TRP A 224 24.24 -16.61 -7.72
N ARG A 225 25.02 -17.14 -6.77
CA ARG A 225 24.62 -17.43 -5.39
C ARG A 225 25.44 -16.63 -4.39
N MET A 226 24.79 -15.94 -3.45
CA MET A 226 25.50 -15.13 -2.45
C MET A 226 26.48 -15.94 -1.60
N SER A 227 26.06 -17.08 -1.04
CA SER A 227 26.88 -17.88 -0.13
C SER A 227 28.19 -18.46 -0.73
N GLU A 228 28.32 -18.50 -2.07
CA GLU A 228 29.55 -18.94 -2.74
C GLU A 228 30.60 -17.82 -2.87
N HIS A 229 30.20 -16.56 -2.72
CA HIS A 229 31.04 -15.38 -3.00
C HIS A 229 31.16 -14.38 -1.83
N VAL A 230 30.18 -14.36 -0.92
CA VAL A 230 30.08 -13.36 0.16
C VAL A 230 30.10 -14.05 1.54
N PRO A 231 31.08 -13.75 2.42
CA PRO A 231 31.15 -14.34 3.76
C PRO A 231 29.91 -14.05 4.61
N LEU A 232 29.41 -15.05 5.33
CA LEU A 232 28.22 -14.92 6.20
C LEU A 232 28.39 -13.86 7.30
N THR A 233 29.64 -13.62 7.71
CA THR A 233 30.06 -12.61 8.70
C THR A 233 30.02 -11.17 8.20
N SER A 234 29.67 -10.92 6.94
CA SER A 234 29.38 -9.58 6.40
C SER A 234 27.96 -9.07 6.72
N SER A 235 27.12 -9.92 7.31
CA SER A 235 25.75 -9.59 7.67
C SER A 235 25.67 -8.72 8.93
N TYR A 236 24.88 -7.65 8.87
CA TYR A 236 24.44 -6.82 9.99
C TYR A 236 23.12 -7.33 10.61
N GLU A 237 22.51 -8.36 10.03
CA GLU A 237 21.36 -9.03 10.62
C GLU A 237 21.78 -9.81 11.89
N ALA A 238 20.84 -10.00 12.82
CA ALA A 238 21.08 -10.77 14.02
C ALA A 238 20.36 -12.12 13.93
N LEU A 239 21.04 -13.21 14.30
CA LEU A 239 20.47 -14.57 14.26
C LEU A 239 19.09 -14.67 14.94
N LEU A 240 18.91 -14.03 16.10
CA LEU A 240 17.64 -13.95 16.86
C LEU A 240 16.94 -15.30 17.14
N GLY A 241 17.67 -16.42 17.09
CA GLY A 241 17.15 -17.78 17.26
C GLY A 241 16.87 -18.54 15.95
N ASN A 242 17.02 -17.88 14.80
CA ASN A 242 17.07 -18.53 13.49
C ASN A 242 18.39 -19.30 13.28
N GLY A 243 18.45 -20.07 12.20
CA GLY A 243 19.59 -20.88 11.81
C GLY A 243 19.62 -22.29 12.39
N TRP A 244 18.79 -22.60 13.39
CA TRP A 244 18.78 -23.90 14.08
C TRP A 244 17.94 -24.99 13.39
N SER A 245 17.19 -24.67 12.34
CA SER A 245 16.37 -25.65 11.59
C SER A 245 16.10 -25.18 10.16
N PRO A 246 15.85 -26.08 9.20
CA PRO A 246 15.53 -25.69 7.83
C PRO A 246 14.16 -24.99 7.67
N ALA A 247 13.31 -25.05 8.71
CA ALA A 247 12.05 -24.31 8.79
C ALA A 247 12.19 -22.91 9.43
N HIS A 248 13.33 -22.63 10.08
CA HIS A 248 13.69 -21.31 10.61
C HIS A 248 15.15 -21.00 10.21
N PRO A 249 15.46 -20.95 8.90
CA PRO A 249 16.79 -20.66 8.41
C PRO A 249 17.17 -19.20 8.68
N TYR A 250 18.46 -18.90 8.72
CA TYR A 250 18.97 -17.55 8.93
C TYR A 250 19.09 -16.78 7.61
N ASP A 251 18.34 -15.68 7.44
CA ASP A 251 18.42 -14.81 6.26
C ASP A 251 19.64 -13.87 6.36
N VAL A 252 20.76 -14.33 5.79
CA VAL A 252 22.08 -13.70 5.90
C VAL A 252 22.18 -12.40 5.11
N PHE A 253 21.58 -12.37 3.92
CA PHE A 253 21.94 -11.40 2.87
C PHE A 253 20.75 -10.55 2.41
N HIS A 254 19.56 -11.17 2.30
CA HIS A 254 18.32 -10.53 1.84
C HIS A 254 18.51 -9.71 0.54
N MET A 255 18.73 -10.41 -0.57
CA MET A 255 18.83 -9.79 -1.90
C MET A 255 17.47 -9.20 -2.31
N ASN A 256 17.44 -7.93 -2.72
CA ASN A 256 16.19 -7.20 -2.96
C ASN A 256 16.10 -6.44 -4.29
N SER A 257 17.19 -6.40 -5.06
CA SER A 257 17.17 -5.95 -6.46
C SER A 257 18.37 -6.47 -7.23
N VAL A 258 18.15 -6.73 -8.52
CA VAL A 258 19.16 -7.13 -9.51
C VAL A 258 18.95 -6.32 -10.78
N ASP A 259 20.03 -5.81 -11.36
CA ASP A 259 20.05 -5.07 -12.62
C ASP A 259 21.26 -5.50 -13.47
N LYS A 260 21.34 -5.08 -14.73
CA LYS A 260 22.41 -5.49 -15.66
C LYS A 260 22.89 -4.35 -16.56
N ASP A 261 24.21 -4.18 -16.67
CA ASP A 261 24.84 -3.14 -17.51
C ASP A 261 24.95 -3.54 -19.01
N GLU A 262 25.35 -2.58 -19.85
CA GLU A 262 25.55 -2.79 -21.29
C GLU A 262 26.70 -3.76 -21.63
N ALA A 263 27.67 -3.96 -20.73
CA ALA A 263 28.76 -4.92 -20.89
C ALA A 263 28.33 -6.35 -20.52
N GLY A 264 27.19 -6.49 -19.84
CA GLY A 264 26.57 -7.73 -19.39
C GLY A 264 26.84 -8.08 -17.92
N ASN A 265 27.46 -7.20 -17.13
CA ASN A 265 27.70 -7.41 -15.71
C ASN A 265 26.44 -7.13 -14.90
N TYR A 266 26.30 -7.80 -13.75
CA TYR A 266 25.16 -7.63 -12.86
C TYR A 266 25.46 -6.63 -11.74
N LEU A 267 24.41 -5.98 -11.25
CA LEU A 267 24.40 -5.15 -10.05
C LEU A 267 23.41 -5.76 -9.07
N VAL A 268 23.85 -6.06 -7.85
CA VAL A 268 23.05 -6.74 -6.83
C VAL A 268 22.99 -5.88 -5.57
N SER A 269 21.77 -5.64 -5.06
CA SER A 269 21.55 -5.03 -3.74
C SER A 269 21.19 -6.08 -2.72
N ALA A 270 21.90 -6.06 -1.59
CA ALA A 270 21.68 -6.95 -0.46
C ALA A 270 21.41 -6.14 0.81
N ARG A 271 20.22 -6.33 1.37
CA ARG A 271 19.66 -5.51 2.45
C ARG A 271 20.40 -5.75 3.77
N HIS A 272 20.78 -6.99 4.06
CA HIS A 272 21.34 -7.38 5.35
C HIS A 272 22.87 -7.23 5.43
N THR A 273 23.56 -7.07 4.30
CA THR A 273 24.99 -6.71 4.25
C THR A 273 25.24 -5.21 4.10
N HIS A 274 24.18 -4.41 3.94
CA HIS A 274 24.23 -2.97 3.66
C HIS A 274 25.09 -2.64 2.42
N SER A 275 25.04 -3.48 1.39
CA SER A 275 25.99 -3.40 0.28
C SER A 275 25.37 -3.57 -1.10
N ILE A 276 25.99 -2.90 -2.07
CA ILE A 276 25.78 -3.08 -3.51
C ILE A 276 27.02 -3.76 -4.09
N THR A 277 26.84 -4.85 -4.82
CA THR A 277 27.93 -5.66 -5.37
C THR A 277 27.78 -5.78 -6.88
N SER A 278 28.87 -5.60 -7.63
CA SER A 278 28.92 -5.84 -9.07
C SER A 278 29.62 -7.15 -9.41
N ILE A 279 29.09 -7.88 -10.38
CA ILE A 279 29.46 -9.27 -10.70
C ILE A 279 29.71 -9.41 -12.20
N ASP A 280 30.87 -9.97 -12.56
CA ASP A 280 31.24 -10.24 -13.96
C ASP A 280 30.24 -11.20 -14.61
N GLY A 281 29.65 -10.74 -15.72
CA GLY A 281 28.55 -11.42 -16.40
C GLY A 281 28.89 -12.75 -17.07
N ARG A 282 30.15 -13.22 -16.98
CA ARG A 282 30.68 -14.39 -17.70
C ARG A 282 31.32 -15.41 -16.78
N THR A 283 31.78 -14.98 -15.61
CA THR A 283 32.57 -15.78 -14.67
C THR A 283 31.98 -15.82 -13.26
N GLY A 284 31.02 -14.94 -12.92
CA GLY A 284 30.48 -14.82 -11.57
C GLY A 284 31.46 -14.20 -10.56
N ALA A 285 32.62 -13.73 -11.00
CA ALA A 285 33.57 -13.06 -10.13
C ALA A 285 33.00 -11.70 -9.64
N VAL A 286 33.13 -11.42 -8.35
CA VAL A 286 32.83 -10.09 -7.81
C VAL A 286 33.85 -9.10 -8.37
N LEU A 287 33.36 -8.07 -9.06
CA LEU A 287 34.16 -7.00 -9.65
C LEU A 287 34.47 -5.88 -8.65
N TRP A 288 33.51 -5.60 -7.77
CA TRP A 288 33.63 -4.69 -6.63
C TRP A 288 32.44 -4.80 -5.66
N THR A 289 32.63 -4.38 -4.41
CA THR A 289 31.54 -4.11 -3.44
C THR A 289 31.60 -2.68 -2.89
N LEU A 290 30.43 -2.03 -2.82
CA LEU A 290 30.18 -0.70 -2.28
C LEU A 290 29.29 -0.81 -1.03
N GLY A 291 29.63 -0.11 0.04
CA GLY A 291 28.89 -0.14 1.31
C GLY A 291 29.15 -1.39 2.15
N GLY A 292 28.72 -1.35 3.41
CA GLY A 292 28.79 -2.47 4.35
C GLY A 292 30.21 -2.92 4.72
N ALA A 293 30.30 -4.15 5.27
CA ALA A 293 31.53 -4.69 5.84
C ALA A 293 32.64 -5.02 4.82
N LEU A 294 32.30 -5.00 3.52
CA LEU A 294 33.17 -5.36 2.40
C LEU A 294 33.40 -4.17 1.44
N ASN A 295 33.09 -2.94 1.86
CA ASN A 295 33.23 -1.75 1.04
C ASN A 295 34.68 -1.52 0.56
N GLU A 296 34.86 -1.41 -0.76
CA GLU A 296 36.14 -1.10 -1.40
C GLU A 296 36.33 0.40 -1.71
N PHE A 297 35.27 1.20 -1.67
CA PHE A 297 35.29 2.57 -2.19
C PHE A 297 35.67 3.61 -1.14
N ALA A 298 36.56 4.52 -1.51
CA ALA A 298 36.81 5.76 -0.79
C ALA A 298 35.66 6.76 -1.02
N ASP A 299 35.02 7.15 0.07
CA ASP A 299 33.92 8.12 0.07
C ASP A 299 34.48 9.56 0.05
N VAL A 300 34.14 10.34 -0.98
CA VAL A 300 34.51 11.77 -1.08
C VAL A 300 33.34 12.71 -0.77
N SER A 301 32.28 12.17 -0.17
CA SER A 301 31.00 12.83 0.18
C SER A 301 30.75 12.84 1.70
N ASN A 302 31.82 12.81 2.50
CA ASN A 302 31.82 12.80 3.97
C ASN A 302 31.11 11.57 4.60
N GLY A 303 31.06 10.44 3.89
CA GLY A 303 30.40 9.19 4.31
C GLY A 303 29.07 8.94 3.60
N SER A 304 28.45 9.97 3.01
CA SER A 304 27.09 9.87 2.45
C SER A 304 26.95 9.07 1.15
N ALA A 305 28.03 8.54 0.57
CA ALA A 305 28.00 7.59 -0.55
C ALA A 305 28.16 6.12 -0.09
N THR A 306 28.46 5.89 1.21
CA THR A 306 28.81 4.57 1.76
C THR A 306 28.13 4.23 3.09
N ASP A 307 27.43 5.19 3.71
CA ASP A 307 26.70 5.07 4.99
C ASP A 307 25.24 4.58 4.85
N PHE A 308 24.80 4.24 3.63
CA PHE A 308 23.45 3.71 3.38
C PHE A 308 23.22 2.36 4.08
N ALA A 309 21.97 2.07 4.46
CA ALA A 309 21.62 0.91 5.25
C ALA A 309 20.25 0.34 4.87
N TRP A 310 20.13 -0.98 4.90
CA TRP A 310 18.91 -1.74 4.58
C TRP A 310 18.27 -1.37 3.22
N GLN A 311 19.11 -0.90 2.28
CA GLN A 311 18.76 -0.20 1.04
C GLN A 311 18.06 -1.09 0.00
N HIS A 312 17.23 -0.51 -0.86
CA HIS A 312 16.46 -1.18 -1.91
C HIS A 312 16.65 -0.55 -3.29
N HIS A 313 16.27 -1.30 -4.33
CA HIS A 313 16.14 -0.84 -5.71
C HIS A 313 17.40 -0.19 -6.29
N ALA A 314 18.54 -0.89 -6.17
CA ALA A 314 19.76 -0.49 -6.87
C ALA A 314 19.60 -0.67 -8.38
N ARG A 315 19.92 0.37 -9.14
CA ARG A 315 19.86 0.38 -10.61
C ARG A 315 21.08 1.06 -11.20
N TRP A 316 21.53 0.58 -12.35
CA TRP A 316 22.41 1.34 -13.22
C TRP A 316 21.60 2.44 -13.92
N GLN A 317 22.20 3.62 -14.08
CA GLN A 317 21.70 4.70 -14.95
C GLN A 317 22.63 4.90 -16.15
N ASP A 318 23.94 4.71 -15.94
CA ASP A 318 24.96 4.61 -16.99
C ASP A 318 26.14 3.76 -16.48
N SER A 319 27.25 3.72 -17.24
CA SER A 319 28.52 3.04 -16.90
C SER A 319 29.15 3.31 -15.51
N GLN A 320 28.80 4.42 -14.88
CA GLN A 320 29.41 4.97 -13.66
C GLN A 320 28.35 5.43 -12.64
N THR A 321 27.15 5.81 -13.09
CA THR A 321 26.07 6.26 -12.18
C THR A 321 25.15 5.12 -11.77
N ILE A 322 24.95 4.95 -10.46
CA ILE A 322 23.89 4.13 -9.88
C ILE A 322 22.88 4.98 -9.10
N THR A 323 21.66 4.46 -8.97
CA THR A 323 20.64 4.97 -8.03
C THR A 323 20.22 3.90 -7.05
N LEU A 324 19.91 4.28 -5.81
CA LEU A 324 19.33 3.39 -4.81
C LEU A 324 18.42 4.17 -3.84
N LEU A 325 17.45 3.47 -3.25
CA LEU A 325 16.68 3.97 -2.12
C LEU A 325 17.36 3.52 -0.82
N ASP A 326 17.95 4.45 -0.10
CA ASP A 326 18.50 4.20 1.23
C ASP A 326 17.35 4.25 2.25
N ASN A 327 17.02 3.09 2.82
CA ASN A 327 15.94 2.95 3.79
C ASN A 327 16.39 3.46 5.18
N GLY A 328 17.68 3.39 5.49
CA GLY A 328 18.33 3.91 6.69
C GLY A 328 18.13 3.05 7.96
N ALA A 329 16.96 2.44 8.15
CA ALA A 329 16.58 1.71 9.37
C ALA A 329 15.81 0.42 9.05
N LYS A 330 15.80 -0.54 9.97
CA LYS A 330 15.10 -1.83 9.84
C LYS A 330 13.83 -1.91 10.67
N TRP A 331 13.88 -1.42 11.90
CA TRP A 331 12.81 -1.56 12.89
C TRP A 331 12.27 -0.19 13.31
N PHE A 332 10.99 -0.19 13.69
CA PHE A 332 10.29 0.91 14.35
C PHE A 332 10.94 1.37 15.69
N PHE A 333 11.93 0.63 16.19
CA PHE A 333 12.63 0.89 17.45
C PHE A 333 14.11 1.28 17.28
N ASP A 334 14.62 1.32 16.05
CA ASP A 334 15.98 1.79 15.74
C ASP A 334 16.08 3.32 15.90
N GLU A 335 17.30 3.87 15.94
CA GLU A 335 17.49 5.32 15.85
C GLU A 335 17.08 5.81 14.45
N PRO A 336 16.22 6.83 14.32
CA PRO A 336 15.52 7.09 13.07
C PRO A 336 16.33 7.95 12.10
N THR A 337 17.12 7.29 11.26
CA THR A 337 17.66 7.83 10.02
C THR A 337 16.52 8.09 9.01
N ALA A 338 16.55 9.25 8.34
CA ALA A 338 15.55 9.57 7.34
C ALA A 338 15.87 8.85 6.02
N SER A 339 14.91 8.05 5.53
CA SER A 339 15.03 7.36 4.25
C SER A 339 15.16 8.36 3.09
N ARG A 340 16.04 8.08 2.12
CA ARG A 340 16.43 9.02 1.06
C ARG A 340 16.73 8.30 -0.26
N GLY A 341 16.36 8.90 -1.38
CA GLY A 341 16.88 8.49 -2.69
C GLY A 341 18.31 9.02 -2.86
N LEU A 342 19.22 8.20 -3.41
CA LEU A 342 20.61 8.58 -3.70
C LEU A 342 20.94 8.36 -5.18
N VAL A 343 21.65 9.33 -5.76
CA VAL A 343 22.38 9.18 -7.03
C VAL A 343 23.87 9.18 -6.73
N LEU A 344 24.57 8.08 -7.04
CA LEU A 344 25.99 7.90 -6.77
C LEU A 344 26.76 7.72 -8.08
N GLU A 345 27.87 8.45 -8.25
CA GLU A 345 28.87 8.23 -9.30
C GLU A 345 30.04 7.44 -8.74
N LEU A 346 30.47 6.42 -9.49
CA LEU A 346 31.51 5.47 -9.11
C LEU A 346 32.69 5.54 -10.09
N ASP A 347 33.83 6.09 -9.66
CA ASP A 347 35.12 5.84 -10.31
C ASP A 347 35.59 4.44 -9.88
N VAL A 348 35.09 3.43 -10.59
CA VAL A 348 35.41 2.02 -10.33
C VAL A 348 36.91 1.71 -10.43
N PRO A 349 37.69 2.28 -11.39
CA PRO A 349 39.15 2.10 -11.45
C PRO A 349 39.92 2.65 -10.24
N ASN A 350 39.58 3.84 -9.75
CA ASN A 350 40.25 4.45 -8.58
C ASN A 350 39.57 4.12 -7.25
N ARG A 351 38.45 3.37 -7.28
CA ARG A 351 37.59 3.04 -6.14
C ARG A 351 37.15 4.30 -5.37
N ILE A 352 36.54 5.27 -6.07
CA ILE A 352 35.99 6.48 -5.44
C ILE A 352 34.46 6.54 -5.65
N ALA A 353 33.71 6.82 -4.59
CA ALA A 353 32.25 6.97 -4.61
C ALA A 353 31.83 8.41 -4.24
N THR A 354 30.95 9.00 -5.05
CA THR A 354 30.52 10.40 -4.94
C THR A 354 29.01 10.53 -5.01
N VAL A 355 28.38 11.19 -4.02
CA VAL A 355 26.97 11.59 -4.09
C VAL A 355 26.81 12.72 -5.11
N LYS A 356 25.92 12.54 -6.08
CA LYS A 356 25.51 13.58 -7.05
C LYS A 356 24.25 14.31 -6.62
N ALA A 357 23.27 13.57 -6.10
CA ALA A 357 22.00 14.12 -5.61
C ALA A 357 21.43 13.23 -4.48
N THR A 358 20.70 13.86 -3.58
CA THR A 358 20.03 13.21 -2.44
C THR A 358 18.61 13.73 -2.33
N TYR A 359 17.63 12.83 -2.38
CA TYR A 359 16.21 13.13 -2.34
C TYR A 359 15.64 12.72 -0.99
N GLN A 360 15.51 13.70 -0.09
CA GLN A 360 14.95 13.49 1.26
C GLN A 360 13.43 13.33 1.18
N THR A 361 12.85 12.45 1.99
CA THR A 361 11.39 12.38 2.13
C THR A 361 10.77 13.74 2.51
N PRO A 362 9.67 14.16 1.86
CA PRO A 362 9.02 15.43 2.17
C PRO A 362 8.26 15.41 3.51
N THR A 363 7.79 14.24 3.94
CA THR A 363 7.02 14.09 5.17
C THR A 363 7.85 13.46 6.27
N GLU A 364 7.73 14.00 7.49
CA GLU A 364 8.28 13.37 8.71
C GLU A 364 7.68 11.98 8.95
N GLN A 365 6.47 11.71 8.42
CA GLN A 365 5.80 10.41 8.51
C GLN A 365 6.52 9.31 7.71
N ALA A 366 7.09 9.65 6.54
CA ALA A 366 7.88 8.74 5.72
C ALA A 366 9.40 8.78 6.00
N THR A 367 9.86 9.48 7.07
CA THR A 367 11.27 9.42 7.58
C THR A 367 11.60 8.09 8.29
N GLY A 368 11.23 6.98 7.66
CA GLY A 368 11.30 5.63 8.22
C GLY A 368 10.59 4.63 7.31
N ALA A 369 10.95 4.60 6.02
CA ALA A 369 10.53 3.57 5.09
C ALA A 369 11.35 2.29 5.35
N LEU A 370 11.04 1.58 6.46
CA LEU A 370 11.85 0.50 7.05
C LEU A 370 12.24 -0.67 6.12
N SER A 371 11.55 -0.79 4.99
CA SER A 371 11.81 -1.80 3.95
C SER A 371 11.14 -1.38 2.65
N GLN A 372 11.49 -2.09 1.57
CA GLN A 372 10.83 -1.99 0.26
C GLN A 372 11.03 -0.60 -0.38
N GLY A 373 10.28 -0.32 -1.44
CA GLY A 373 10.30 0.94 -2.16
C GLY A 373 11.18 0.92 -3.41
N SER A 374 11.13 2.03 -4.14
CA SER A 374 11.76 2.20 -5.45
C SER A 374 12.10 3.66 -5.72
N MET A 375 13.17 3.88 -6.47
CA MET A 375 13.58 5.17 -7.03
C MET A 375 13.74 5.03 -8.54
N GLN A 376 13.21 5.98 -9.31
CA GLN A 376 13.33 6.07 -10.76
C GLN A 376 13.75 7.49 -11.15
N LEU A 377 14.69 7.62 -12.09
CA LEU A 377 14.88 8.85 -12.86
C LEU A 377 13.90 8.81 -14.03
N LEU A 378 13.15 9.89 -14.27
CA LEU A 378 12.20 10.00 -15.37
C LEU A 378 12.90 10.65 -16.57
N PRO A 379 13.16 9.93 -17.68
CA PRO A 379 14.04 10.42 -18.74
C PRO A 379 13.48 11.63 -19.49
N ASP A 380 12.16 11.74 -19.63
CA ASP A 380 11.50 12.80 -20.42
C ASP A 380 11.45 14.15 -19.70
N THR A 381 11.56 14.17 -18.37
CA THR A 381 11.52 15.41 -17.55
C THR A 381 12.82 15.67 -16.77
N GLY A 382 13.63 14.64 -16.52
CA GLY A 382 14.74 14.66 -15.57
C GLY A 382 14.31 14.55 -14.10
N ASN A 383 13.01 14.54 -13.81
CA ASN A 383 12.49 14.43 -12.44
C ASN A 383 12.86 13.08 -11.80
N VAL A 384 12.76 13.00 -10.48
CA VAL A 384 12.98 11.77 -9.72
C VAL A 384 11.69 11.35 -9.05
N PHE A 385 11.25 10.12 -9.29
CA PHE A 385 10.07 9.53 -8.68
C PHE A 385 10.47 8.47 -7.64
N ILE A 386 9.95 8.59 -6.42
CA ILE A 386 10.24 7.68 -5.30
C ILE A 386 8.95 7.11 -4.73
N GLY A 387 8.86 5.78 -4.66
CA GLY A 387 7.85 5.06 -3.88
C GLY A 387 8.42 4.62 -2.54
N TRP A 388 7.80 5.06 -1.43
CA TRP A 388 8.33 4.88 -0.08
C TRP A 388 8.01 3.51 0.56
N GLY A 389 7.64 2.51 -0.26
CA GLY A 389 7.63 1.10 0.10
C GLY A 389 6.70 0.75 1.27
N HIS A 390 7.31 0.46 2.42
CA HIS A 390 6.62 0.25 3.70
C HIS A 390 5.72 1.43 4.11
N CYS A 391 6.07 2.66 3.73
CA CYS A 391 5.18 3.81 3.86
C CYS A 391 4.27 3.90 2.61
N ALA A 392 2.96 4.03 2.82
CA ALA A 392 1.95 4.07 1.77
C ALA A 392 1.91 5.42 1.01
N ALA A 393 3.08 5.88 0.53
CA ALA A 393 3.32 7.19 -0.06
C ALA A 393 4.26 7.10 -1.27
N PHE A 394 4.19 8.12 -2.12
CA PHE A 394 5.15 8.35 -3.21
C PHE A 394 5.30 9.85 -3.49
N THR A 395 6.47 10.24 -3.95
CA THR A 395 6.86 11.64 -4.16
C THR A 395 7.59 11.79 -5.50
N GLU A 396 7.34 12.88 -6.22
CA GLU A 396 8.10 13.31 -7.39
C GLU A 396 8.86 14.60 -7.09
N PHE A 397 10.14 14.61 -7.43
CA PHE A 397 11.07 15.71 -7.21
C PHE A 397 11.61 16.27 -8.53
N ALA A 398 11.92 17.55 -8.56
CA ALA A 398 12.76 18.15 -9.58
C ALA A 398 14.22 17.65 -9.46
N PRO A 399 15.06 17.79 -10.51
CA PRO A 399 16.46 17.32 -10.49
C PRO A 399 17.37 17.90 -9.38
N ASP A 400 16.95 18.99 -8.72
CA ASP A 400 17.66 19.65 -7.63
C ASP A 400 17.14 19.28 -6.22
N GLY A 401 16.08 18.47 -6.14
CA GLY A 401 15.44 18.05 -4.90
C GLY A 401 14.23 18.90 -4.47
N GLU A 402 13.75 19.85 -5.28
CA GLU A 402 12.44 20.49 -5.03
C GLU A 402 11.31 19.44 -5.11
N VAL A 403 10.42 19.41 -4.11
CA VAL A 403 9.25 18.53 -4.09
C VAL A 403 8.19 19.10 -5.03
N LEU A 404 7.86 18.36 -6.09
CA LEU A 404 6.86 18.75 -7.10
C LEU A 404 5.49 18.16 -6.77
N CYS A 405 5.44 16.86 -6.51
CA CYS A 405 4.22 16.15 -6.15
C CYS A 405 4.48 15.24 -4.95
N ASP A 406 3.56 15.22 -3.99
CA ASP A 406 3.61 14.32 -2.83
C ASP A 406 2.22 13.76 -2.56
N THR A 407 2.10 12.44 -2.43
CA THR A 407 0.79 11.76 -2.43
C THR A 407 0.83 10.45 -1.65
N HIS A 408 -0.23 10.12 -0.91
CA HIS A 408 -0.32 8.89 -0.13
C HIS A 408 -1.70 8.23 -0.16
N PHE A 409 -1.71 6.91 0.01
CA PHE A 409 -2.88 6.02 -0.06
C PHE A 409 -3.20 5.35 1.29
N GLY A 410 -2.69 5.90 2.38
CA GLY A 410 -2.98 5.47 3.75
C GLY A 410 -2.72 6.60 4.76
N ALA A 411 -3.28 6.48 5.95
CA ALA A 411 -3.20 7.52 6.98
C ALA A 411 -1.76 7.75 7.48
N GLY A 412 -1.18 8.92 7.23
CA GLY A 412 0.26 9.18 7.39
C GLY A 412 0.79 9.05 8.82
N ASN A 413 -0.01 9.38 9.84
CA ASN A 413 0.37 9.15 11.25
C ASN A 413 0.55 7.66 11.59
N TRP A 414 0.18 6.73 10.70
CA TRP A 414 0.17 5.30 10.95
C TRP A 414 1.03 4.46 9.97
N PHE A 415 1.76 5.08 9.04
CA PHE A 415 2.68 4.38 8.12
C PHE A 415 3.64 3.42 8.83
N GLN A 416 4.13 3.83 10.00
CA GLN A 416 5.09 3.06 10.81
C GLN A 416 4.53 1.73 11.35
N LEU A 417 3.21 1.50 11.28
CA LEU A 417 2.58 0.22 11.62
C LEU A 417 2.48 -0.76 10.44
N GLY A 418 2.83 -0.37 9.20
CA GLY A 418 2.78 -1.24 8.03
C GLY A 418 1.39 -1.83 7.71
N GLN A 419 0.30 -1.17 8.12
CA GLN A 419 -1.07 -1.66 7.89
C GLN A 419 -1.53 -1.45 6.43
N VAL A 420 -0.87 -0.53 5.72
CA VAL A 420 -1.00 -0.25 4.29
C VAL A 420 0.39 0.01 3.74
N MET A 421 0.75 -0.62 2.62
CA MET A 421 2.01 -0.44 1.89
C MET A 421 1.88 -0.85 0.42
N SER A 422 2.89 -0.57 -0.39
CA SER A 422 3.11 -1.20 -1.71
C SER A 422 4.58 -1.54 -1.85
N TYR A 423 4.93 -2.73 -2.35
CA TYR A 423 6.34 -3.16 -2.38
C TYR A 423 7.23 -2.21 -3.22
N ARG A 424 6.71 -1.74 -4.35
CA ARG A 424 7.30 -0.66 -5.17
C ARG A 424 6.15 0.24 -5.63
N THR A 425 6.49 1.47 -6.01
CA THR A 425 5.60 2.35 -6.78
C THR A 425 6.43 2.91 -7.93
N THR A 426 5.91 2.84 -9.15
CA THR A 426 6.63 3.26 -10.35
C THR A 426 5.77 4.16 -11.24
N ARG A 427 6.41 4.93 -12.12
CA ARG A 427 5.77 5.62 -13.24
C ARG A 427 6.11 4.97 -14.58
N GLY A 428 5.27 5.21 -15.57
CA GLY A 428 5.53 4.88 -16.98
C GLY A 428 4.32 5.03 -17.89
N HIS A 429 4.54 4.79 -19.18
CA HIS A 429 3.49 4.85 -20.19
C HIS A 429 2.76 3.51 -20.35
N TRP A 430 1.42 3.54 -20.42
CA TRP A 430 0.62 2.35 -20.73
C TRP A 430 -0.67 2.73 -21.49
N ILE A 431 -1.04 1.91 -22.48
CA ILE A 431 -2.31 2.04 -23.21
C ILE A 431 -3.13 0.76 -23.04
N GLY A 432 -4.20 0.86 -22.27
CA GLY A 432 -5.11 -0.24 -21.98
C GLY A 432 -6.33 -0.25 -22.92
N ARG A 433 -6.57 -1.41 -23.53
CA ARG A 433 -7.63 -1.72 -24.50
C ARG A 433 -8.36 -3.01 -24.08
N PRO A 434 -9.06 -3.00 -22.93
CA PRO A 434 -9.63 -4.20 -22.30
C PRO A 434 -10.68 -4.89 -23.20
N ARG A 435 -10.78 -6.22 -23.08
CA ARG A 435 -11.77 -7.03 -23.83
C ARG A 435 -13.17 -7.04 -23.18
N THR A 436 -13.30 -6.49 -21.98
CA THR A 436 -14.59 -6.24 -21.34
C THR A 436 -15.35 -5.15 -22.09
N ARG A 437 -16.62 -4.95 -21.74
CA ARG A 437 -17.38 -3.75 -22.14
C ARG A 437 -17.35 -2.72 -21.01
N PRO A 438 -17.71 -1.45 -21.27
CA PRO A 438 -18.04 -0.51 -20.20
C PRO A 438 -19.12 -1.08 -19.29
N ASP A 439 -18.87 -1.01 -18.00
CA ASP A 439 -19.85 -1.33 -16.97
C ASP A 439 -20.70 -0.09 -16.70
N ALA A 440 -22.02 -0.24 -16.76
CA ALA A 440 -22.96 0.86 -16.63
C ALA A 440 -24.20 0.44 -15.81
N VAL A 441 -24.58 1.28 -14.85
CA VAL A 441 -25.67 1.06 -13.89
C VAL A 441 -26.54 2.31 -13.77
N VAL A 442 -27.86 2.12 -13.73
CA VAL A 442 -28.83 3.21 -13.58
C VAL A 442 -29.20 3.36 -12.11
N ARG A 443 -29.00 4.56 -11.53
CA ARG A 443 -29.37 4.86 -10.14
C ARG A 443 -30.02 6.24 -10.06
N GLY A 444 -31.22 6.29 -9.49
CA GLY A 444 -32.03 7.51 -9.48
C GLY A 444 -32.33 8.02 -10.89
N SER A 445 -31.92 9.26 -11.19
CA SER A 445 -32.07 9.92 -12.50
C SER A 445 -30.83 9.84 -13.40
N SER A 446 -29.78 9.11 -13.00
CA SER A 446 -28.49 9.11 -13.67
C SER A 446 -28.06 7.70 -14.08
N VAL A 447 -27.20 7.60 -15.10
CA VAL A 447 -26.41 6.40 -15.37
C VAL A 447 -24.97 6.67 -14.95
N TYR A 448 -24.41 5.76 -14.15
CA TYR A 448 -23.01 5.73 -13.77
C TYR A 448 -22.30 4.77 -14.72
N VAL A 449 -21.15 5.16 -15.25
CA VAL A 449 -20.39 4.36 -16.21
C VAL A 449 -18.88 4.40 -15.92
N SER A 450 -18.25 3.23 -15.95
CA SER A 450 -16.80 3.07 -15.89
C SER A 450 -16.35 2.00 -16.91
N TRP A 451 -15.04 1.90 -17.16
CA TRP A 451 -14.50 0.79 -17.94
C TRP A 451 -13.07 0.47 -17.51
N ASN A 452 -12.94 -0.55 -16.66
CA ASN A 452 -11.69 -0.93 -16.01
C ASN A 452 -10.56 -1.18 -17.01
N GLY A 453 -9.56 -0.29 -17.03
CA GLY A 453 -8.40 -0.36 -17.91
C GLY A 453 -8.53 0.32 -19.28
N ALA A 454 -9.67 0.94 -19.63
CA ALA A 454 -9.80 1.62 -20.91
C ALA A 454 -9.18 3.04 -20.85
N THR A 455 -7.89 3.15 -21.19
CA THR A 455 -7.13 4.40 -21.02
C THR A 455 -7.42 5.45 -22.09
N GLU A 456 -7.90 5.06 -23.27
CA GLU A 456 -8.15 5.96 -24.40
C GLU A 456 -9.56 6.60 -24.41
N VAL A 457 -10.42 6.28 -23.42
CA VAL A 457 -11.77 6.85 -23.33
C VAL A 457 -11.70 8.31 -22.91
N ALA A 458 -12.09 9.22 -23.81
CA ALA A 458 -12.13 10.66 -23.57
C ALA A 458 -13.56 11.19 -23.35
N ARG A 459 -14.58 10.50 -23.88
CA ARG A 459 -15.99 10.90 -23.82
C ARG A 459 -16.92 9.69 -23.70
N TRP A 460 -18.08 9.93 -23.10
CA TRP A 460 -19.19 8.99 -23.05
C TRP A 460 -20.38 9.54 -23.84
N GLN A 461 -20.98 8.70 -24.70
CA GLN A 461 -22.19 9.05 -25.43
C GLN A 461 -23.34 8.13 -25.01
N VAL A 462 -24.43 8.72 -24.50
CA VAL A 462 -25.69 8.00 -24.29
C VAL A 462 -26.40 7.87 -25.63
N GLN A 463 -26.80 6.66 -25.99
CA GLN A 463 -27.63 6.38 -27.15
C GLN A 463 -28.92 5.68 -26.73
N ARG A 464 -30.04 6.10 -27.31
CA ARG A 464 -31.39 5.67 -26.98
C ARG A 464 -31.99 4.82 -28.09
N TRP A 465 -32.77 3.81 -27.72
CA TRP A 465 -33.59 3.01 -28.62
C TRP A 465 -35.07 3.30 -28.35
N ASP A 466 -35.86 3.42 -29.41
CA ASP A 466 -37.28 3.76 -29.38
C ASP A 466 -38.21 2.56 -29.10
N GLY A 467 -37.66 1.33 -29.10
CA GLY A 467 -38.41 0.09 -28.96
C GLY A 467 -39.01 -0.46 -30.27
N GLY A 468 -38.85 0.25 -31.41
CA GLY A 468 -39.58 -0.05 -32.65
C GLY A 468 -39.12 -1.30 -33.38
N ASN A 469 -37.80 -1.53 -33.45
CA ASN A 469 -37.18 -2.65 -34.17
C ASN A 469 -36.49 -3.66 -33.25
N MET A 470 -37.20 -4.72 -32.84
CA MET A 470 -36.59 -5.91 -32.23
C MET A 470 -35.93 -6.78 -33.31
N GLY A 471 -34.63 -6.59 -33.53
CA GLY A 471 -33.85 -7.35 -34.50
C GLY A 471 -32.34 -7.28 -34.25
N PRO A 472 -31.50 -7.91 -35.10
CA PRO A 472 -30.04 -7.90 -34.95
C PRO A 472 -29.40 -6.51 -35.16
N GLN A 473 -30.17 -5.55 -35.67
CA GLN A 473 -29.83 -4.13 -35.72
C GLN A 473 -30.94 -3.34 -35.03
N MET A 474 -30.83 -3.19 -33.71
CA MET A 474 -31.57 -2.16 -32.98
C MET A 474 -30.99 -0.80 -33.36
N ASP A 475 -31.85 0.15 -33.75
CA ASP A 475 -31.43 1.50 -34.13
C ASP A 475 -31.27 2.37 -32.88
N PHE A 476 -30.07 2.92 -32.68
CA PHE A 476 -29.67 3.61 -31.46
C PHE A 476 -29.26 5.05 -31.79
N THR A 477 -30.11 6.01 -31.47
CA THR A 477 -29.87 7.43 -31.74
C THR A 477 -29.05 8.08 -30.62
N PRO A 478 -28.02 8.89 -30.91
CA PRO A 478 -27.33 9.68 -29.89
C PRO A 478 -28.27 10.66 -29.20
N GLU A 479 -28.28 10.66 -27.86
CA GLU A 479 -29.08 11.56 -27.04
C GLU A 479 -28.22 12.70 -26.45
N GLN A 480 -27.07 12.35 -25.85
CA GLN A 480 -26.09 13.31 -25.36
C GLN A 480 -24.67 12.75 -25.39
N THR A 481 -23.66 13.61 -25.28
CA THR A 481 -22.26 13.22 -25.14
C THR A 481 -21.56 14.14 -24.14
N VAL A 482 -20.88 13.54 -23.16
CA VAL A 482 -20.18 14.22 -22.07
C VAL A 482 -18.68 13.85 -22.11
N PRO A 483 -17.78 14.70 -21.57
CA PRO A 483 -16.42 14.26 -21.28
C PRO A 483 -16.43 13.08 -20.30
N ARG A 484 -15.36 12.28 -20.32
CA ARG A 484 -15.05 11.40 -19.18
C ARG A 484 -14.68 12.27 -17.98
N ASP A 485 -15.23 11.92 -16.82
CA ASP A 485 -14.88 12.42 -15.51
C ASP A 485 -14.41 11.22 -14.66
N GLY A 486 -13.26 11.31 -14.00
CA GLY A 486 -12.70 10.25 -13.16
C GLY A 486 -12.53 8.85 -13.79
N PHE A 487 -12.62 7.83 -12.93
CA PHE A 487 -12.78 6.42 -13.33
C PHE A 487 -14.23 6.10 -13.70
N GLU A 488 -15.16 6.65 -12.92
CA GLU A 488 -16.59 6.55 -13.09
C GLU A 488 -17.18 7.93 -13.34
N THR A 489 -17.94 8.05 -14.42
CA THR A 489 -18.63 9.28 -14.79
C THR A 489 -20.12 9.15 -14.49
N GLU A 490 -20.69 10.08 -13.71
CA GLU A 490 -22.15 10.22 -13.58
C GLU A 490 -22.72 10.98 -14.80
N ILE A 491 -23.77 10.43 -15.41
CA ILE A 491 -24.43 11.00 -16.59
C ILE A 491 -25.95 11.13 -16.32
N PRO A 492 -26.47 12.34 -16.03
CA PRO A 492 -27.90 12.57 -15.82
C PRO A 492 -28.73 12.27 -17.07
N LEU A 493 -29.85 11.55 -16.93
CA LEU A 493 -30.69 11.09 -18.04
C LEU A 493 -31.84 12.07 -18.37
N THR A 494 -32.02 12.38 -19.66
CA THR A 494 -32.95 13.38 -20.18
C THR A 494 -34.30 12.81 -20.66
N GLY A 495 -34.98 12.04 -19.81
CA GLY A 495 -36.26 11.38 -20.14
C GLY A 495 -37.50 12.04 -19.52
N GLU A 496 -38.61 12.11 -20.28
CA GLU A 496 -39.94 12.32 -19.70
C GLU A 496 -40.39 11.08 -18.92
N ALA A 497 -40.90 11.28 -17.70
CA ALA A 497 -41.36 10.19 -16.85
C ALA A 497 -42.64 9.53 -17.39
N GLY A 498 -42.57 8.23 -17.71
CA GLY A 498 -43.74 7.42 -18.07
C GLY A 498 -43.58 6.48 -19.25
N THR A 499 -42.47 6.57 -20.00
CA THR A 499 -42.11 5.58 -21.05
C THR A 499 -40.93 4.73 -20.59
N ALA A 500 -40.93 3.43 -20.95
CA ALA A 500 -39.81 2.54 -20.69
C ALA A 500 -38.70 2.84 -21.72
N VAL A 501 -37.71 3.63 -21.33
CA VAL A 501 -36.61 4.04 -22.21
C VAL A 501 -35.50 3.00 -22.17
N TYR A 502 -35.18 2.40 -23.32
CA TYR A 502 -33.97 1.59 -23.47
C TYR A 502 -32.81 2.45 -23.98
N PHE A 503 -31.64 2.29 -23.37
CA PHE A 503 -30.44 3.05 -23.74
C PHE A 503 -29.16 2.27 -23.47
N ARG A 504 -28.05 2.74 -24.03
CA ARG A 504 -26.69 2.22 -23.84
C ARG A 504 -25.70 3.37 -23.77
N VAL A 505 -24.55 3.16 -23.15
CA VAL A 505 -23.45 4.12 -23.17
C VAL A 505 -22.35 3.62 -24.10
N VAL A 506 -21.83 4.52 -24.92
CA VAL A 506 -20.76 4.29 -25.90
C VAL A 506 -19.51 5.02 -25.43
N ALA A 507 -18.39 4.29 -25.35
CA ALA A 507 -17.07 4.84 -25.08
C ALA A 507 -16.50 5.44 -26.38
N LEU A 508 -16.07 6.71 -26.32
CA LEU A 508 -15.47 7.43 -27.45
C LEU A 508 -14.05 7.89 -27.11
N ASP A 509 -13.14 7.78 -28.09
CA ASP A 509 -11.80 8.37 -28.00
C ASP A 509 -11.82 9.91 -28.18
N ALA A 510 -10.65 10.55 -28.18
CA ALA A 510 -10.51 11.99 -28.39
C ALA A 510 -10.90 12.44 -29.81
N GLN A 511 -10.82 11.56 -30.80
CA GLN A 511 -11.14 11.78 -32.20
C GLN A 511 -12.63 11.54 -32.52
N GLY A 512 -13.36 10.83 -31.65
CA GLY A 512 -14.77 10.47 -31.79
C GLY A 512 -15.01 9.05 -32.31
N GLN A 513 -14.01 8.18 -32.36
CA GLN A 513 -14.17 6.76 -32.74
C GLN A 513 -14.78 5.97 -31.58
N VAL A 514 -15.55 4.93 -31.91
CA VAL A 514 -16.16 4.03 -30.92
C VAL A 514 -15.14 3.01 -30.44
N LEU A 515 -14.81 3.06 -29.15
CA LEU A 515 -13.94 2.09 -28.50
C LEU A 515 -14.73 0.87 -27.98
N GLY A 516 -15.93 1.09 -27.44
CA GLY A 516 -16.74 0.06 -26.79
C GLY A 516 -18.15 0.52 -26.47
N VAL A 517 -19.03 -0.42 -26.09
CA VAL A 517 -20.45 -0.17 -25.83
C VAL A 517 -20.94 -1.02 -24.65
N SER A 518 -21.65 -0.41 -23.70
CA SER A 518 -22.20 -1.08 -22.52
C SER A 518 -23.29 -2.11 -22.85
N GLN A 519 -23.77 -2.84 -21.84
CA GLN A 519 -25.12 -3.44 -21.90
C GLN A 519 -26.18 -2.40 -22.29
N VAL A 520 -27.26 -2.88 -22.93
CA VAL A 520 -28.51 -2.11 -23.03
C VAL A 520 -29.20 -2.17 -21.66
N MET A 521 -29.50 -0.98 -21.12
CA MET A 521 -30.24 -0.79 -19.88
C MET A 521 -31.66 -0.30 -20.20
N GLY A 522 -32.57 -0.44 -19.25
CA GLY A 522 -33.93 0.10 -19.33
C GLY A 522 -34.26 0.95 -18.11
N GLN A 523 -34.77 2.15 -18.31
CA GLN A 523 -35.31 2.97 -17.23
C GLN A 523 -36.69 2.42 -16.81
N GLN A 524 -36.75 1.78 -15.65
CA GLN A 524 -38.04 1.45 -15.02
C GLN A 524 -38.76 2.75 -14.62
N PRO A 525 -40.09 2.87 -14.84
CA PRO A 525 -40.85 4.02 -14.37
C PRO A 525 -40.92 4.03 -12.83
N GLN A 526 -40.00 4.73 -12.18
CA GLN A 526 -39.96 4.85 -10.72
C GLN A 526 -41.27 5.43 -10.18
N GLY A 527 -41.83 4.78 -9.17
CA GLY A 527 -42.99 5.26 -8.44
C GLY A 527 -42.68 6.55 -7.66
N TRP A 528 -43.71 7.35 -7.37
CA TRP A 528 -43.55 8.62 -6.62
C TRP A 528 -42.87 8.42 -5.25
N GLY A 529 -43.05 7.25 -4.62
CA GLY A 529 -42.36 6.89 -3.37
C GLY A 529 -40.89 6.53 -3.55
N GLU A 530 -40.50 5.94 -4.68
CA GLU A 530 -39.10 5.60 -5.00
C GLU A 530 -38.32 6.86 -5.40
N GLN A 531 -38.95 7.78 -6.15
CA GLN A 531 -38.39 9.11 -6.40
C GLN A 531 -38.27 9.94 -5.12
N PHE A 532 -39.18 9.77 -4.15
CA PHE A 532 -39.04 10.42 -2.84
C PHE A 532 -37.89 9.81 -2.03
N ALA A 533 -37.78 8.48 -1.99
CA ALA A 533 -36.70 7.79 -1.28
C ALA A 533 -35.31 8.13 -1.87
N SER A 534 -35.11 7.91 -3.18
CA SER A 534 -33.83 8.16 -3.85
C SER A 534 -33.38 9.64 -3.84
N ARG A 535 -34.30 10.59 -3.62
CA ARG A 535 -34.00 12.03 -3.60
C ARG A 535 -33.89 12.65 -2.22
N TYR A 536 -34.47 12.01 -1.19
CA TYR A 536 -34.53 12.58 0.18
C TYR A 536 -34.11 11.61 1.30
N LEU A 537 -33.94 10.32 1.01
CA LEU A 537 -33.50 9.29 1.97
C LEU A 537 -32.15 8.69 1.56
N ASP A 538 -31.97 8.24 0.31
CA ASP A 538 -30.67 7.72 -0.20
C ASP A 538 -29.48 8.69 0.00
N PRO A 539 -29.63 10.03 -0.10
CA PRO A 539 -28.52 10.96 0.17
C PRO A 539 -28.15 11.13 1.65
N MET A 540 -28.81 10.41 2.58
CA MET A 540 -28.43 10.40 3.98
C MET A 540 -27.20 9.52 4.17
N SER A 541 -26.01 10.14 4.11
CA SER A 541 -24.78 9.47 4.53
C SER A 541 -24.87 9.01 5.99
N SER A 542 -24.05 8.03 6.36
CA SER A 542 -23.92 7.56 7.75
C SER A 542 -23.60 8.69 8.73
N GLU A 543 -22.95 9.76 8.27
CA GLU A 543 -22.69 10.98 9.03
C GLU A 543 -23.98 11.76 9.36
N VAL A 544 -24.94 11.82 8.43
CA VAL A 544 -26.25 12.47 8.64
C VAL A 544 -27.11 11.65 9.60
N GLU A 545 -27.16 10.32 9.44
CA GLU A 545 -27.82 9.44 10.41
C GLU A 545 -27.20 9.58 11.81
N THR A 546 -25.87 9.51 11.90
CA THR A 546 -25.14 9.67 13.18
C THR A 546 -25.43 11.04 13.80
N THR A 547 -25.47 12.11 13.00
CA THR A 547 -25.80 13.45 13.46
C THR A 547 -27.24 13.53 13.98
N LEU A 548 -28.22 12.92 13.29
CA LEU A 548 -29.61 12.87 13.74
C LEU A 548 -29.79 12.04 15.01
N VAL A 549 -29.07 10.92 15.16
CA VAL A 549 -29.04 10.11 16.38
C VAL A 549 -28.42 10.90 17.56
N LEU A 550 -27.32 11.62 17.32
CA LEU A 550 -26.69 12.47 18.34
C LEU A 550 -27.60 13.63 18.75
N VAL A 551 -28.21 14.35 17.80
CA VAL A 551 -29.15 15.45 18.07
C VAL A 551 -30.40 14.93 18.79
N GLY A 552 -30.94 13.78 18.37
CA GLY A 552 -32.07 13.12 19.04
C GLY A 552 -31.73 12.68 20.47
N GLY A 553 -30.52 12.15 20.70
CA GLY A 553 -29.99 11.82 22.01
C GLY A 553 -29.83 13.04 22.91
N CYS A 554 -29.24 14.13 22.40
CA CYS A 554 -29.12 15.41 23.11
C CYS A 554 -30.49 16.01 23.46
N LEU A 555 -31.45 16.03 22.54
CA LEU A 555 -32.82 16.50 22.79
C LEU A 555 -33.51 15.63 23.85
N SER A 556 -33.38 14.31 23.77
CA SER A 556 -33.91 13.38 24.77
C SER A 556 -33.31 13.61 26.16
N TRP A 557 -32.00 13.86 26.22
CA TRP A 557 -31.29 14.20 27.46
C TRP A 557 -31.73 15.56 28.02
N CYS A 558 -31.90 16.58 27.18
CA CYS A 558 -32.45 17.88 27.58
C CYS A 558 -33.88 17.75 28.12
N VAL A 559 -34.75 16.94 27.49
CA VAL A 559 -36.11 16.66 27.98
C VAL A 559 -36.07 15.91 29.31
N PHE A 560 -35.18 14.93 29.47
CA PHE A 560 -35.00 14.20 30.73
C PHE A 560 -34.51 15.12 31.86
N LEU A 561 -33.53 16.00 31.59
CA LEU A 561 -33.05 16.99 32.55
C LEU A 561 -34.14 18.01 32.91
N LEU A 562 -34.92 18.49 31.94
CA LEU A 562 -36.04 19.41 32.16
C LEU A 562 -37.14 18.73 33.00
N TRP A 563 -37.48 17.48 32.71
CA TRP A 563 -38.41 16.67 33.50
C TRP A 563 -37.90 16.48 34.93
N ARG A 564 -36.64 16.06 35.11
CA ARG A 564 -36.00 15.85 36.42
C ARG A 564 -35.94 17.16 37.23
N TRP A 565 -35.72 18.30 36.58
CA TRP A 565 -35.79 19.62 37.19
C TRP A 565 -37.23 20.00 37.58
N LEU A 566 -38.23 19.80 36.70
CA LEU A 566 -39.64 20.04 37.01
C LEU A 566 -40.14 19.16 38.17
N VAL A 567 -39.70 17.90 38.23
CA VAL A 567 -39.94 16.99 39.35
C VAL A 567 -39.29 17.55 40.63
N ASN A 568 -37.98 17.78 40.65
CA ASN A 568 -37.30 18.35 41.84
C ASN A 568 -37.96 19.66 42.31
N ARG A 569 -38.37 20.54 41.39
CA ARG A 569 -39.04 21.81 41.70
C ARG A 569 -40.47 21.62 42.25
N ARG A 570 -41.19 20.56 41.84
CA ARG A 570 -42.45 20.12 42.46
C ARG A 570 -42.25 19.53 43.86
N TRP A 571 -41.20 18.72 44.07
CA TRP A 571 -40.90 18.12 45.37
C TRP A 571 -40.42 19.15 46.40
N GLN A 572 -39.55 20.10 46.01
CA GLN A 572 -39.16 21.24 46.85
C GLN A 572 -40.37 22.11 47.23
N ARG A 573 -41.29 22.40 46.30
CA ARG A 573 -42.56 23.09 46.60
C ARG A 573 -43.51 22.32 47.51
N ARG A 574 -43.25 21.03 47.78
CA ARG A 574 -43.98 20.19 48.76
C ARG A 574 -43.20 19.91 50.04
N GLY A 575 -42.03 20.54 50.24
CA GLY A 575 -41.28 20.50 51.50
C GLY A 575 -40.42 19.25 51.75
N TYR A 576 -40.35 18.30 50.80
CA TYR A 576 -39.59 17.06 50.99
C TYR A 576 -38.11 17.24 50.56
N LYS A 577 -37.19 16.91 51.48
CA LYS A 577 -35.77 16.66 51.16
C LYS A 577 -35.60 15.21 50.69
N PRO A 578 -34.69 14.92 49.75
CA PRO A 578 -34.36 13.54 49.38
C PRO A 578 -33.68 12.82 50.55
N LEU A 579 -34.01 11.54 50.77
CA LEU A 579 -33.26 10.69 51.69
C LEU A 579 -31.99 10.18 51.01
N SER A 580 -30.88 10.19 51.75
CA SER A 580 -29.71 9.35 51.50
C SER A 580 -30.00 7.94 52.01
N LEU A 581 -29.88 6.93 51.14
CA LEU A 581 -29.93 5.52 51.51
C LEU A 581 -28.53 4.92 51.44
N GLU A 582 -27.85 4.93 52.59
CA GLU A 582 -26.86 3.90 52.93
C GLU A 582 -27.57 2.78 53.71
N MET A 583 -26.90 1.62 53.81
CA MET A 583 -27.29 0.42 54.57
C MET A 583 -28.51 -0.37 54.06
N SER A 584 -28.58 -1.70 54.23
CA SER A 584 -27.52 -2.72 54.34
C SER A 584 -28.16 -4.11 54.34
N ASP A 585 -27.83 -4.99 53.39
CA ASP A 585 -28.40 -6.33 53.35
C ASP A 585 -27.83 -7.28 54.42
N ARG A 586 -28.72 -7.98 55.13
CA ARG A 586 -28.48 -9.24 55.84
C ARG A 586 -29.78 -10.06 55.93
N TYR A 587 -29.72 -11.32 55.48
CA TYR A 587 -30.32 -12.56 56.04
C TYR A 587 -31.69 -12.45 56.77
N SER A 588 -32.73 -13.27 56.55
CA SER A 588 -32.80 -14.72 56.26
C SER A 588 -34.32 -15.11 56.09
N THR A 589 -34.83 -16.28 55.65
CA THR A 589 -34.32 -17.61 55.19
C THR A 589 -35.44 -18.30 54.37
N ASP A 590 -35.16 -19.49 53.81
CA ASP A 590 -35.97 -20.74 53.70
C ASP A 590 -37.44 -20.79 54.20
N ASP A 591 -38.38 -21.58 53.64
CA ASP A 591 -38.55 -22.34 52.37
C ASP A 591 -40.07 -22.77 52.30
N SER A 592 -40.68 -23.81 51.67
CA SER A 592 -40.29 -25.02 50.91
C SER A 592 -41.45 -25.67 50.11
N GLN A 593 -41.16 -26.28 48.94
CA GLN A 593 -41.91 -27.39 48.29
C GLN A 593 -43.40 -27.15 47.91
N GLU A 594 -44.22 -28.09 47.40
CA GLU A 594 -44.23 -28.96 46.19
C GLU A 594 -45.75 -29.26 45.84
N VAL A 595 -46.25 -30.09 44.89
CA VAL A 595 -45.72 -31.18 44.05
C VAL A 595 -46.56 -31.35 42.73
N LEU A 596 -45.93 -31.88 41.67
CA LEU A 596 -46.40 -32.65 40.47
C LEU A 596 -47.80 -32.51 39.81
N GLY A 597 -47.80 -32.79 38.50
CA GLY A 597 -48.95 -33.06 37.63
C GLY A 597 -48.49 -33.69 36.30
#